data_AF-A0A4Y2TJ88-F1
#
_entry.id   AF-A0A4Y2TJ88-F1
#
_cell.length_a   1.000
_cell.length_b   1.000
_cell.length_c   1.000
_cell.angle_alpha   90.00
_cell.angle_beta   90.00
_cell.angle_gamma   90.00
#
_symmetry.space_group_name_H-M   'P 1'
#
loop_
_entity.id
_entity.type
_entity.pdbx_description
1 polymer ?
#
loop_
_entity_poly.entity_id
_entity_poly.type
_entity_poly.pdbx_seq_one_letter_code
_entity_poly.pdbx_strand_id
1 'polypeptide(L)'
;MTQHHAPIVTSNIYLDMLQLYAVPQFPEGVIFQQDGAPPHYGNTIRECLDTTFPQRWIGRGAVMAWPPRSPDITPLDFYLWGYVKQHVYSERINDINHLKQRITDAIHSVTPDVLTRVWEELDYRLDVSRATNGAPALNRYAHLESFPFIW
;
A
#
# COMPACT_ATOMS: atom_id res chain seq x y z
N MET A 1 -26.12 13.82 -21.15
CA MET A 1 -24.74 13.29 -21.07
C MET A 1 -24.09 13.88 -19.82
N THR A 2 -24.22 13.22 -18.69
CA THR A 2 -23.47 13.56 -17.48
C THR A 2 -22.09 12.94 -17.61
N GLN A 3 -21.04 13.76 -17.65
CA GLN A 3 -19.68 13.28 -17.45
C GLN A 3 -19.63 12.62 -16.07
N HIS A 4 -19.51 11.30 -16.03
CA HIS A 4 -19.20 10.58 -14.80
C HIS A 4 -17.71 10.83 -14.51
N HIS A 5 -17.41 11.94 -13.81
CA HIS A 5 -16.12 12.11 -13.17
C HIS A 5 -15.94 10.92 -12.22
N ALA A 6 -14.86 10.16 -12.38
CA ALA A 6 -14.48 9.15 -11.40
C ALA A 6 -14.37 9.85 -10.03
N PRO A 7 -15.00 9.33 -8.96
CA PRO A 7 -14.95 9.98 -7.65
C PRO A 7 -13.50 10.03 -7.17
N ILE A 8 -13.00 11.23 -6.89
CA ILE A 8 -11.66 11.46 -6.36
C ILE A 8 -11.71 11.25 -4.84
N VAL A 9 -10.73 10.54 -4.29
CA VAL A 9 -10.57 10.42 -2.83
C VAL A 9 -10.12 11.77 -2.27
N THR A 10 -11.03 12.47 -1.61
CA THR A 10 -10.73 13.67 -0.80
C THR A 10 -10.39 13.28 0.62
N SER A 11 -9.87 14.21 1.44
CA SER A 11 -9.58 13.91 2.86
C SER A 11 -10.81 13.43 3.64
N ASN A 12 -12.00 13.98 3.37
CA ASN A 12 -13.22 13.54 4.05
C ASN A 12 -13.61 12.12 3.63
N ILE A 13 -13.55 11.81 2.33
CA ILE A 13 -13.82 10.46 1.83
C ILE A 13 -12.80 9.46 2.39
N TYR A 14 -11.53 9.87 2.50
CA TYR A 14 -10.50 9.03 3.10
C TYR A 14 -10.73 8.80 4.59
N LEU A 15 -11.19 9.81 5.33
CA LEU A 15 -11.55 9.65 6.74
C LEU A 15 -12.71 8.66 6.90
N ASP A 16 -13.76 8.77 6.07
CA ASP A 16 -14.87 7.81 6.07
C ASP A 16 -14.37 6.40 5.73
N MET A 17 -13.46 6.26 4.77
CA MET A 17 -12.83 4.97 4.44
C MET A 17 -12.10 4.37 5.63
N LEU A 18 -11.33 5.18 6.37
CA LEU A 18 -10.63 4.73 7.56
C LEU A 18 -11.62 4.27 8.64
N GLN A 19 -12.59 5.11 9.00
CA GLN A 19 -13.48 4.88 10.14
C GLN A 19 -14.51 3.78 9.89
N LEU A 20 -15.07 3.72 8.68
CA LEU A 20 -16.18 2.82 8.37
C LEU A 20 -15.72 1.46 7.86
N TYR A 21 -14.55 1.39 7.20
CA TYR A 21 -14.12 0.17 6.50
C TYR A 21 -12.79 -0.39 6.99
N ALA A 22 -11.76 0.44 7.19
CA ALA A 22 -10.43 -0.06 7.51
C ALA A 22 -10.27 -0.37 9.01
N VAL A 23 -10.45 0.63 9.88
CA VAL A 23 -10.24 0.52 11.33
C VAL A 23 -11.00 -0.64 11.98
N PRO A 24 -12.29 -0.88 11.66
CA PRO A 24 -13.03 -2.00 12.26
C PRO A 24 -12.47 -3.40 11.95
N GLN A 25 -11.61 -3.53 10.94
CA GLN A 25 -11.04 -4.82 10.52
C GLN A 25 -9.72 -5.14 11.24
N PHE A 26 -9.08 -4.15 11.86
CA PHE A 26 -7.77 -4.35 12.46
C PHE A 26 -7.87 -4.84 13.90
N PRO A 27 -7.05 -5.82 14.30
CA PRO A 27 -6.92 -6.18 15.70
C PRO A 27 -6.22 -5.07 16.49
N GLU A 28 -6.29 -5.15 17.82
CA GLU A 28 -5.53 -4.24 18.68
C GLU A 28 -4.01 -4.41 18.48
N GLY A 29 -3.25 -3.33 18.69
CA GLY A 29 -1.79 -3.37 18.66
C GLY A 29 -1.13 -3.32 17.27
N VAL A 30 -1.90 -3.24 16.16
CA VAL A 30 -1.29 -3.09 14.83
C VAL A 30 -0.55 -1.77 14.64
N ILE A 31 0.44 -1.76 13.74
CA ILE A 31 1.05 -0.53 13.24
C ILE A 31 0.43 -0.21 11.87
N PHE A 32 -0.16 0.97 11.73
CA PHE A 32 -0.78 1.41 10.48
C PHE A 32 0.20 2.23 9.64
N GLN A 33 0.43 1.88 8.38
CA GLN A 33 1.29 2.65 7.47
C GLN A 33 0.44 3.25 6.34
N GLN A 34 0.69 4.52 6.02
CA GLN A 34 0.14 5.19 4.84
C GLN A 34 1.22 6.02 4.12
N ASP A 35 1.03 6.23 2.82
CA ASP A 35 1.93 7.05 2.01
C ASP A 35 1.68 8.56 2.24
N GLY A 36 2.42 9.39 1.51
CA GLY A 36 2.34 10.85 1.60
C GLY A 36 1.29 11.51 0.70
N ALA A 37 0.31 10.77 0.15
CA ALA A 37 -0.67 11.34 -0.77
C ALA A 37 -1.43 12.53 -0.15
N PRO A 38 -1.76 13.58 -0.91
CA PRO A 38 -2.37 14.80 -0.35
C PRO A 38 -3.62 14.56 0.51
N PRO A 39 -4.54 13.64 0.15
CA PRO A 39 -5.71 13.36 0.99
C PRO A 39 -5.34 12.88 2.39
N HIS A 40 -4.23 12.16 2.57
CA HIS A 40 -3.83 11.48 3.81
C HIS A 40 -3.23 12.41 4.88
N TYR A 41 -2.90 13.67 4.51
CA TYR A 41 -2.18 14.61 5.39
C TYR A 41 -3.10 15.58 6.17
N GLY A 42 -4.40 15.57 5.91
CA GLY A 42 -5.35 16.47 6.56
C GLY A 42 -5.32 16.37 8.09
N ASN A 43 -5.56 17.48 8.79
CA ASN A 43 -5.52 17.53 10.26
C ASN A 43 -6.47 16.50 10.90
N THR A 44 -7.70 16.41 10.40
CA THR A 44 -8.71 15.47 10.90
C THR A 44 -8.30 14.01 10.75
N ILE A 45 -7.52 13.68 9.70
CA ILE A 45 -6.99 12.33 9.51
C ILE A 45 -5.89 12.04 10.50
N ARG A 46 -4.96 12.99 10.72
CA ARG A 46 -3.89 12.81 11.70
C ARG A 46 -4.46 12.68 13.12
N GLU A 47 -5.44 13.50 13.49
CA GLU A 47 -6.16 13.38 14.76
C GLU A 47 -6.85 12.02 14.91
N CYS A 48 -7.49 11.52 13.84
CA CYS A 48 -8.06 10.18 13.82
C CYS A 48 -6.99 9.10 14.05
N LEU A 49 -5.88 9.16 13.32
CA LEU A 49 -4.81 8.17 13.41
C LEU A 49 -4.07 8.22 14.75
N ASP A 50 -3.86 9.41 15.33
CA ASP A 50 -3.28 9.57 16.67
C ASP A 50 -4.20 8.98 17.75
N THR A 51 -5.52 9.09 17.56
CA THR A 51 -6.51 8.52 18.48
C THR A 51 -6.63 7.00 18.33
N THR A 52 -6.69 6.49 17.10
CA THR A 52 -6.89 5.06 16.81
C THR A 52 -5.61 4.23 16.96
N PHE A 53 -4.47 4.80 16.58
CA PHE A 53 -3.17 4.15 16.57
C PHE A 53 -2.12 5.00 17.31
N PRO A 54 -2.31 5.28 18.61
CA PRO A 54 -1.41 6.14 19.38
C PRO A 54 0.03 5.62 19.30
N GLN A 55 0.94 6.44 18.76
CA GLN A 55 2.35 6.10 18.52
C GLN A 55 2.58 4.87 17.62
N ARG A 56 1.54 4.39 16.94
CA ARG A 56 1.54 3.16 16.13
C ARG A 56 1.07 3.41 14.70
N TRP A 57 1.32 4.60 14.16
CA TRP A 57 1.15 4.83 12.73
C TRP A 57 2.37 5.48 12.10
N ILE A 58 2.58 5.15 10.83
CA ILE A 58 3.70 5.56 9.99
C ILE A 58 3.13 6.35 8.82
N GLY A 59 3.65 7.56 8.60
CA GLY A 59 3.15 8.42 7.53
C GLY A 59 3.64 9.84 7.64
N ARG A 60 3.17 10.71 6.73
CA ARG A 60 3.54 12.12 6.75
C ARG A 60 2.94 12.82 7.98
N GLY A 61 3.80 13.35 8.85
CA GLY A 61 3.39 14.04 10.08
C GLY A 61 3.15 13.13 11.29
N ALA A 62 3.44 11.83 11.16
CA ALA A 62 3.49 10.90 12.29
C ALA A 62 4.82 11.02 13.05
N VAL A 63 4.89 10.40 14.24
CA VAL A 63 6.15 10.22 14.96
C VAL A 63 7.13 9.35 14.17
N MET A 64 6.62 8.31 13.51
CA MET A 64 7.38 7.52 12.54
C MET A 64 7.10 8.06 11.13
N ALA A 65 7.95 8.95 10.64
CA ALA A 65 7.76 9.56 9.32
C ALA A 65 8.00 8.55 8.19
N TRP A 66 7.08 8.48 7.23
CA TRP A 66 7.31 7.77 5.96
C TRP A 66 8.01 8.71 4.96
N PRO A 67 9.11 8.28 4.31
CA PRO A 67 9.80 9.12 3.34
C PRO A 67 8.94 9.43 2.11
N PRO A 68 9.07 10.63 1.52
CA PRO A 68 8.32 11.00 0.33
C PRO A 68 8.84 10.25 -0.90
N ARG A 69 7.92 9.85 -1.78
CA ARG A 69 8.22 9.16 -3.07
C ARG A 69 9.03 7.88 -2.87
N SER A 70 8.54 7.00 -2.00
CA SER A 70 9.23 5.75 -1.67
C SER A 70 8.40 4.51 -2.01
N PRO A 71 7.95 4.34 -3.27
CA PRO A 71 7.24 3.14 -3.71
C PRO A 71 8.11 1.89 -3.55
N ASP A 72 9.43 2.07 -3.58
CA ASP A 72 10.47 1.07 -3.41
C ASP A 72 10.32 0.28 -2.11
N ILE A 73 9.77 0.89 -1.06
CA ILE A 73 9.61 0.33 0.28
C ILE A 73 8.15 0.26 0.73
N THR A 74 7.19 0.57 -0.15
CA THR A 74 5.76 0.40 0.11
C THR A 74 5.32 -0.97 -0.44
N PRO A 75 5.00 -1.98 0.40
CA PRO A 75 4.63 -3.32 -0.07
C PRO A 75 3.46 -3.35 -1.06
N LEU A 76 2.51 -2.45 -0.90
CA LEU A 76 1.39 -2.32 -1.84
C LEU A 76 1.86 -1.91 -3.23
N ASP A 77 2.87 -1.04 -3.32
CA ASP A 77 3.37 -0.48 -4.59
C ASP A 77 4.35 -1.42 -5.29
N PHE A 78 5.36 -1.93 -4.57
CA PHE A 78 6.38 -2.79 -5.20
C PHE A 78 5.88 -4.21 -5.49
N TYR A 79 4.81 -4.66 -4.83
CA TYR A 79 4.28 -6.01 -4.98
C TYR A 79 2.79 -6.02 -5.31
N LEU A 80 1.90 -5.66 -4.36
CA LEU A 80 0.48 -6.02 -4.44
C LEU A 80 -0.20 -5.50 -5.71
N TRP A 81 0.01 -4.23 -6.07
CA TRP A 81 -0.64 -3.63 -7.23
C TRP A 81 -0.16 -4.22 -8.55
N GLY A 82 1.10 -4.68 -8.63
CA GLY A 82 1.62 -5.42 -9.78
C GLY A 82 0.94 -6.79 -9.89
N TYR A 83 0.94 -7.53 -8.79
CA TYR A 83 0.32 -8.86 -8.67
C TYR A 83 -1.17 -8.83 -9.04
N VAL A 84 -1.95 -7.92 -8.42
CA VAL A 84 -3.39 -7.79 -8.66
C VAL A 84 -3.66 -7.45 -10.11
N LYS A 85 -2.92 -6.51 -10.73
CA LYS A 85 -3.12 -6.18 -12.15
C LYS A 85 -2.86 -7.38 -13.05
N GLN A 86 -1.79 -8.13 -12.81
CA GLN A 86 -1.48 -9.33 -13.61
C GLN A 86 -2.59 -10.37 -13.54
N HIS A 87 -3.17 -10.60 -12.36
CA HIS A 87 -4.24 -11.58 -12.17
C HIS A 87 -5.59 -11.07 -12.70
N VAL A 88 -5.93 -9.81 -12.42
CA VAL A 88 -7.19 -9.23 -12.88
C VAL A 88 -7.25 -9.19 -14.41
N TYR A 89 -6.16 -8.79 -15.06
CA TYR A 89 -6.09 -8.62 -16.52
C TYR A 89 -5.51 -9.83 -17.28
N SER A 90 -5.34 -10.98 -16.63
CA SER A 90 -4.99 -12.23 -17.33
C SER A 90 -6.08 -12.68 -18.31
N GLU A 91 -7.30 -12.17 -18.12
CA GLU A 91 -8.47 -12.40 -18.96
C GLU A 91 -9.20 -11.08 -19.26
N ARG A 92 -10.06 -11.11 -20.27
CA ARG A 92 -10.87 -9.93 -20.64
C ARG A 92 -11.93 -9.64 -19.58
N ILE A 93 -11.93 -8.40 -19.09
CA ILE A 93 -12.98 -7.87 -18.21
C ILE A 93 -14.18 -7.45 -19.06
N ASN A 94 -15.37 -7.89 -18.65
CA ASN A 94 -16.61 -7.72 -19.41
C ASN A 94 -17.50 -6.61 -18.85
N ASP A 95 -17.51 -6.44 -17.53
CA ASP A 95 -18.27 -5.42 -16.82
C ASP A 95 -17.66 -5.14 -15.43
N ILE A 96 -18.27 -4.20 -14.70
CA ILE A 96 -17.77 -3.75 -13.40
C ILE A 96 -17.92 -4.80 -12.29
N ASN A 97 -18.93 -5.68 -12.36
CA ASN A 97 -19.11 -6.74 -11.36
C ASN A 97 -18.07 -7.83 -11.58
N HIS A 98 -17.81 -8.18 -12.84
CA HIS A 98 -16.71 -9.06 -13.20
C HIS A 98 -15.36 -8.48 -12.73
N LEU A 99 -15.11 -7.18 -12.95
CA LEU A 99 -13.90 -6.52 -12.43
C LEU A 99 -13.78 -6.63 -10.91
N LYS A 100 -14.85 -6.32 -10.16
CA LYS A 100 -14.87 -6.43 -8.70
C LYS A 100 -14.58 -7.85 -8.24
N GLN A 101 -15.21 -8.85 -8.88
CA GLN A 101 -14.98 -10.25 -8.56
C GLN A 101 -13.52 -10.65 -8.79
N ARG A 102 -12.94 -10.29 -9.94
CA ARG A 102 -11.54 -10.58 -10.27
C ARG A 102 -10.56 -9.93 -9.28
N ILE A 103 -10.86 -8.71 -8.81
CA ILE A 103 -10.06 -8.05 -7.77
C ILE A 103 -10.14 -8.86 -6.46
N THR A 104 -11.35 -9.23 -6.04
CA THR A 104 -11.56 -10.04 -4.82
C THR A 104 -10.83 -11.39 -4.91
N ASP A 105 -10.94 -12.08 -6.05
CA ASP A 105 -10.29 -13.37 -6.28
C ASP A 105 -8.75 -13.24 -6.24
N ALA A 106 -8.20 -12.19 -6.86
CA ALA A 106 -6.77 -11.90 -6.83
C ALA A 106 -6.27 -11.55 -5.41
N ILE A 107 -7.08 -10.87 -4.59
CA ILE A 107 -6.72 -10.62 -3.19
C ILE A 107 -6.75 -11.92 -2.38
N HIS A 108 -7.76 -12.77 -2.58
CA HIS A 108 -7.87 -14.06 -1.88
C HIS A 108 -6.81 -15.08 -2.31
N SER A 109 -6.20 -14.94 -3.49
CA SER A 109 -5.11 -15.82 -3.91
C SER A 109 -3.76 -15.50 -3.25
N VAL A 110 -3.64 -14.37 -2.54
CA VAL A 110 -2.42 -14.03 -1.79
C VAL A 110 -2.31 -14.92 -0.55
N THR A 111 -1.34 -15.82 -0.55
CA THR A 111 -1.12 -16.76 0.56
C THR A 111 -0.24 -16.17 1.66
N PRO A 112 -0.31 -16.69 2.89
CA PRO A 112 0.58 -16.28 3.98
C PRO A 112 2.08 -16.40 3.62
N ASP A 113 2.49 -17.43 2.89
CA ASP A 113 3.88 -17.61 2.45
C ASP A 113 4.35 -16.49 1.51
N VAL A 114 3.44 -15.97 0.69
CA VAL A 114 3.72 -14.81 -0.15
C VAL A 114 3.88 -13.56 0.70
N LEU A 115 3.03 -13.36 1.72
CA LEU A 115 3.16 -12.24 2.64
C LEU A 115 4.48 -12.28 3.42
N THR A 116 4.93 -13.46 3.88
CA THR A 116 6.24 -13.62 4.52
C THR A 116 7.37 -13.18 3.60
N ARG A 117 7.36 -13.60 2.33
CA ARG A 117 8.37 -13.18 1.35
C ARG A 117 8.36 -11.68 1.06
N VAL A 118 7.17 -11.07 1.03
CA VAL A 118 7.03 -9.62 0.88
C VAL A 118 7.62 -8.87 2.08
N TRP A 119 7.51 -9.42 3.28
CA TRP A 119 8.15 -8.87 4.48
C TRP A 119 9.68 -8.99 4.44
N GLU A 120 10.21 -10.14 4.04
CA GLU A 120 11.66 -10.34 3.87
C GLU A 120 12.23 -9.38 2.81
N GLU A 121 11.52 -9.20 1.70
CA GLU A 121 11.91 -8.27 0.64
C GLU A 121 11.84 -6.81 1.12
N LEU A 122 10.85 -6.44 1.95
CA LEU A 122 10.78 -5.11 2.56
C LEU A 122 12.01 -4.85 3.44
N ASP A 123 12.40 -5.81 4.28
CA ASP A 123 13.58 -5.70 5.15
C ASP A 123 14.86 -5.47 4.32
N TYR A 124 15.04 -6.29 3.28
CA TYR A 124 16.13 -6.12 2.32
C TYR A 124 16.13 -4.72 1.66
N ARG A 125 14.97 -4.23 1.21
CA ARG A 125 14.84 -2.91 0.58
C ARG A 125 15.16 -1.78 1.54
N LEU A 126 14.80 -1.92 2.82
CA LEU A 126 15.14 -0.95 3.86
C LEU A 126 16.65 -0.91 4.09
N ASP A 127 17.32 -2.07 4.15
CA ASP A 127 18.77 -2.16 4.28
C ASP A 127 19.51 -1.54 3.09
N VAL A 128 19.04 -1.83 1.87
CA VAL A 128 19.57 -1.23 0.65
C VAL A 128 19.37 0.29 0.65
N SER A 129 18.16 0.77 0.99
CA SER A 129 17.85 2.20 1.06
C SER A 129 18.73 2.92 2.09
N ARG A 130 18.99 2.28 3.24
CA ARG A 130 19.92 2.78 4.24
C ARG A 130 21.35 2.86 3.69
N ALA A 131 21.82 1.82 3.00
CA ALA A 131 23.16 1.78 2.43
C ALA A 131 23.36 2.80 1.30
N THR A 132 22.30 3.15 0.56
CA THR A 132 22.35 4.12 -0.53
C THR A 132 21.97 5.55 -0.12
N ASN A 133 21.77 5.82 1.17
CA ASN A 133 21.27 7.10 1.68
C ASN A 133 19.96 7.55 0.97
N GLY A 134 19.06 6.62 0.69
CA GLY A 134 17.78 6.87 0.03
C GLY A 134 17.87 7.13 -1.48
N ALA A 135 19.02 6.86 -2.12
CA ALA A 135 19.10 6.89 -3.59
C ALA A 135 18.39 5.67 -4.18
N PRO A 136 17.67 5.81 -5.31
CA PRO A 136 17.01 4.69 -5.98
C PRO A 136 18.04 3.61 -6.35
N ALA A 137 18.09 2.53 -5.58
CA ALA A 137 19.10 1.49 -5.74
C ALA A 137 18.74 0.47 -6.84
N LEU A 138 17.46 0.42 -7.23
CA LEU A 138 16.90 -0.70 -7.98
C LEU A 138 17.32 -0.77 -9.45
N ASN A 139 17.99 0.25 -10.01
CA ASN A 139 18.52 0.18 -11.38
C ASN A 139 19.99 -0.23 -11.49
N ARG A 140 20.70 -0.49 -10.38
CA ARG A 140 22.12 -0.92 -10.43
C ARG A 140 22.40 -2.33 -9.92
N TYR A 141 21.45 -2.98 -9.26
CA TYR A 141 21.61 -4.32 -8.68
C TYR A 141 20.56 -5.35 -9.11
N ALA A 142 19.67 -4.99 -10.06
CA ALA A 142 18.61 -5.88 -10.57
C ALA A 142 19.12 -7.19 -11.23
N HIS A 143 20.43 -7.35 -11.41
CA HIS A 143 21.01 -8.55 -11.98
C HIS A 143 21.56 -9.56 -10.97
N LEU A 144 21.59 -9.28 -9.66
CA LEU A 144 22.21 -10.23 -8.72
C LEU A 144 21.40 -10.63 -7.47
N GLU A 145 20.42 -9.86 -6.98
CA GLU A 145 19.84 -10.18 -5.65
C GLU A 145 18.38 -9.70 -5.47
N SER A 146 17.55 -9.66 -6.52
CA SER A 146 16.09 -9.65 -6.29
C SER A 146 15.67 -11.08 -6.04
N PHE A 147 15.07 -11.39 -4.88
CA PHE A 147 14.54 -12.73 -4.62
C PHE A 147 13.70 -13.19 -5.84
N PRO A 148 14.06 -14.32 -6.49
CA PRO A 148 13.50 -14.70 -7.80
C PRO A 148 12.05 -15.21 -7.70
N PHE A 149 11.30 -14.81 -6.67
CA PHE A 149 10.03 -15.42 -6.28
C PHE A 149 8.87 -14.44 -6.10
N ILE A 150 9.05 -13.16 -6.46
CA ILE A 150 7.98 -12.14 -6.36
C ILE A 150 7.30 -11.88 -7.73
N TRP A 151 7.71 -12.58 -8.78
CA TRP A 151 7.05 -12.60 -10.09
C TRP A 151 6.82 -14.02 -10.57
#